data_AF-X0WY65-F1
#
_entry.id   AF-X0WY65-F1
#
_cell.length_a   1.000
_cell.length_b   1.000
_cell.length_c   1.000
_cell.angle_alpha   90.00
_cell.angle_beta   90.00
_cell.angle_gamma   90.00
#
_symmetry.space_group_name_H-M   'P 1'
#
loop_
_entity.id
_entity.type
_entity.pdbx_description
1 polymer ?
#
loop_
_entity_poly.entity_id
_entity_poly.type
_entity_poly.pdbx_seq_one_letter_code
_entity_poly.pdbx_strand_id
1 'polypeptide(L)'
;YVTGWNFDKNKFLKTGERIFNLKRLYNTRLGVSRKDDILPPRILTHKTGGGTNELPFFNNMLNEYYKYRGWDEFGIPTKEKLRELEII
;
A
#
# COMPACT_ATOMS: atom_id res chain seq x y z
N TYR A 1 -22.48 -18.14 14.75
CA TYR A 1 -21.06 -17.92 14.39
C TYR A 1 -20.59 -19.11 13.57
N VAL A 2 -19.89 -18.89 12.43
CA VAL A 2 -19.49 -19.99 11.51
C VAL A 2 -18.21 -20.69 11.99
N THR A 3 -17.19 -19.94 12.39
CA THR A 3 -15.86 -20.49 12.75
C THR A 3 -15.65 -20.72 14.24
N GLY A 4 -16.55 -20.21 15.10
CA GLY A 4 -16.42 -20.28 16.56
C GLY A 4 -15.33 -19.38 17.16
N TRP A 5 -14.68 -18.53 16.36
CA TRP A 5 -13.62 -17.64 16.83
C TRP A 5 -14.17 -16.37 17.48
N ASN A 6 -13.56 -15.96 18.60
CA ASN A 6 -13.83 -14.66 19.20
C ASN A 6 -13.04 -13.57 18.45
N PHE A 7 -13.68 -12.99 17.44
CA PHE A 7 -13.07 -12.06 16.50
C PHE A 7 -13.87 -10.76 16.45
N ASP A 8 -13.21 -9.64 16.71
CA ASP A 8 -13.79 -8.31 16.58
C ASP A 8 -13.38 -7.64 15.26
N LYS A 9 -13.99 -6.49 14.96
CA LYS A 9 -13.72 -5.71 13.75
C LYS A 9 -12.25 -5.27 13.65
N ASN A 10 -11.62 -4.93 14.76
CA ASN A 10 -10.24 -4.43 14.77
C ASN A 10 -9.25 -5.55 14.45
N LYS A 11 -9.43 -6.74 15.04
CA LYS A 11 -8.67 -7.94 14.71
C LYS A 11 -8.84 -8.32 13.23
N PHE A 12 -10.05 -8.16 12.70
CA PHE A 12 -10.31 -8.40 11.28
C PHE A 12 -9.56 -7.46 10.35
N LEU A 13 -9.63 -6.15 10.61
CA LEU A 13 -8.90 -5.17 9.81
C LEU A 13 -7.38 -5.34 9.95
N LYS A 14 -6.87 -5.57 11.17
CA LYS A 14 -5.44 -5.81 11.44
C LYS A 14 -4.92 -7.06 10.71
N THR A 15 -5.74 -8.12 10.65
CA THR A 15 -5.41 -9.33 9.89
C THR A 15 -5.32 -9.05 8.39
N GLY A 16 -6.24 -8.25 7.83
CA GLY A 16 -6.17 -7.80 6.44
C GLY A 16 -4.91 -6.97 6.15
N GLU A 17 -4.55 -6.05 7.05
CA GLU A 17 -3.34 -5.25 6.96
C GLU A 17 -2.07 -6.11 7.00
N ARG A 18 -2.02 -7.10 7.90
CA ARG A 18 -0.92 -8.08 7.99
C ARG A 18 -0.76 -8.85 6.69
N ILE A 19 -1.84 -9.41 6.14
CA ILE A 19 -1.81 -10.14 4.86
C ILE A 19 -1.33 -9.24 3.72
N PHE A 20 -1.77 -7.98 3.69
CA PHE A 20 -1.33 -7.04 2.66
C PHE A 20 0.17 -6.75 2.75
N ASN A 21 0.70 -6.53 3.95
CA ASN A 21 2.13 -6.27 4.15
C ASN A 21 2.98 -7.52 3.85
N LEU A 22 2.51 -8.73 4.18
CA LEU A 22 3.17 -9.97 3.79
C LEU A 22 3.28 -10.12 2.27
N LYS A 23 2.20 -9.83 1.53
CA LYS A 23 2.24 -9.81 0.05
C LYS A 23 3.22 -8.77 -0.47
N ARG A 24 3.24 -7.57 0.13
CA ARG A 24 4.20 -6.52 -0.25
C ARG A 24 5.64 -6.98 -0.04
N LEU A 25 5.96 -7.53 1.12
CA LEU A 25 7.30 -8.07 1.41
C LEU A 25 7.72 -9.14 0.42
N TYR A 26 6.81 -10.05 0.06
CA TYR A 26 7.07 -11.06 -0.96
C TYR A 26 7.42 -10.42 -2.30
N ASN A 27 6.62 -9.46 -2.76
CA ASN A 27 6.88 -8.73 -4.01
C ASN A 27 8.20 -7.95 -3.96
N THR A 28 8.50 -7.28 -2.85
CA THR A 28 9.77 -6.57 -2.64
C THR A 28 10.96 -7.52 -2.70
N ARG A 29 10.84 -8.72 -2.11
CA ARG A 29 11.86 -9.76 -2.24
C ARG A 29 12.10 -10.19 -3.69
N LEU A 30 11.06 -10.13 -4.53
CA LEU A 30 11.15 -10.39 -5.97
C LEU A 30 11.57 -9.17 -6.80
N GLY A 31 11.92 -8.04 -6.17
CA GLY A 31 12.45 -6.86 -6.84
C GLY A 31 11.42 -5.79 -7.18
N VAL A 32 10.16 -5.94 -6.77
CA VAL A 32 9.14 -4.89 -6.87
C VAL A 32 9.50 -3.74 -5.94
N SER A 33 9.54 -2.52 -6.46
CA SER A 33 9.81 -1.33 -5.69
C SER A 33 8.96 -0.16 -6.15
N ARG A 34 9.24 1.03 -5.61
CA ARG A 34 8.60 2.28 -6.01
C ARG A 34 8.49 2.49 -7.53
N LYS A 35 9.47 2.03 -8.31
CA LYS A 35 9.48 2.17 -9.78
C LYS A 35 8.29 1.45 -10.45
N ASP A 36 7.78 0.40 -9.82
CA ASP A 36 6.70 -0.44 -10.34
C ASP A 36 5.32 0.04 -9.86
N ASP A 37 5.27 0.87 -8.80
CA ASP A 37 4.05 1.49 -8.29
C ASP A 37 3.69 2.73 -9.12
N ILE A 38 3.46 2.55 -10.42
CA ILE A 38 3.15 3.63 -11.36
C ILE A 38 1.83 3.38 -12.11
N LEU A 39 1.12 4.47 -12.42
CA LEU A 39 -0.07 4.41 -13.27
C LEU A 39 0.32 4.39 -14.77
N PRO A 40 -0.55 3.88 -15.64
CA PRO A 40 -0.35 3.96 -17.08
C PRO A 40 -0.05 5.40 -17.55
N PRO A 41 0.88 5.61 -18.50
CA PRO A 41 1.29 6.94 -18.94
C PRO A 41 0.13 7.84 -19.36
N ARG A 42 -0.93 7.27 -19.95
CA ARG A 42 -2.14 8.00 -20.35
C ARG A 42 -2.74 8.80 -19.19
N ILE A 43 -2.77 8.25 -17.98
CA ILE A 43 -3.33 8.93 -16.80
C ILE A 43 -2.37 10.02 -16.29
N LEU A 44 -1.07 9.81 -16.45
CA LEU A 44 -0.03 10.71 -15.94
C LEU A 44 0.29 11.87 -16.89
N THR A 45 -0.03 11.77 -18.18
CA THR A 45 0.38 12.76 -19.20
C THR A 45 -0.77 13.36 -20.01
N HIS A 46 -1.91 12.65 -20.14
CA HIS A 46 -3.01 13.14 -20.96
C HIS A 46 -4.12 13.70 -20.09
N LYS A 47 -4.40 14.99 -20.26
CA LYS A 47 -5.57 15.64 -19.67
C LYS A 47 -6.81 15.09 -20.36
N THR A 48 -7.60 14.28 -19.66
CA THR A 48 -8.86 13.75 -20.20
C THR A 48 -9.90 14.87 -20.21
N GLY A 49 -10.36 15.28 -21.40
CA GLY A 49 -11.48 16.20 -21.52
C GLY A 49 -12.74 15.59 -20.90
N GLY A 50 -13.39 16.33 -20.00
CA GLY A 50 -14.65 15.89 -19.36
C GLY A 50 -14.84 16.25 -17.89
N GLY A 51 -13.83 16.83 -17.19
CA GLY A 51 -14.02 17.22 -15.79
C GLY A 51 -12.95 18.13 -15.20
N THR A 52 -11.66 17.82 -15.38
CA THR A 52 -10.56 18.70 -14.97
C THR A 52 -9.39 18.60 -15.96
N ASN A 53 -8.64 19.68 -16.11
CA ASN A 53 -7.43 19.74 -16.94
C ASN A 53 -6.15 19.52 -16.11
N GLU A 54 -6.27 18.93 -14.91
CA GLU A 54 -5.16 18.74 -13.98
C GLU A 54 -4.69 17.28 -13.99
N LEU A 55 -3.38 17.11 -14.04
CA LEU A 55 -2.76 15.80 -13.88
C LEU A 55 -2.63 15.50 -12.38
N PRO A 56 -2.73 14.23 -11.95
CA PRO A 56 -2.60 13.89 -10.54
C PRO A 56 -1.20 14.23 -10.04
N PHE A 57 -1.10 14.76 -8.81
CA PHE A 57 0.17 14.89 -8.07
C PHE A 57 0.66 13.53 -7.58
N PHE A 58 0.85 12.59 -8.51
CA PHE A 58 0.95 11.16 -8.23
C PHE A 58 2.11 10.82 -7.30
N ASN A 59 3.29 11.41 -7.50
CA ASN A 59 4.44 11.17 -6.62
C ASN A 59 4.20 11.61 -5.18
N ASN A 60 3.48 12.74 -4.99
CA ASN A 60 3.14 13.22 -3.66
C ASN A 60 2.10 12.29 -3.01
N MET A 61 1.08 11.88 -3.76
CA MET A 61 0.09 10.92 -3.30
C MET A 61 0.73 9.59 -2.91
N LEU A 62 1.68 9.09 -3.71
CA LEU A 62 2.40 7.85 -3.43
C LEU A 62 3.27 7.97 -2.17
N ASN A 63 3.93 9.11 -1.97
CA ASN A 63 4.70 9.39 -0.74
C ASN A 63 3.81 9.39 0.49
N GLU A 64 2.67 10.09 0.44
CA GLU A 64 1.72 10.14 1.55
C GLU A 64 1.12 8.75 1.82
N TYR A 65 0.88 7.97 0.77
CA TYR A 65 0.44 6.59 0.90
C TYR A 65 1.48 5.73 1.62
N TYR A 66 2.77 5.78 1.25
CA TYR A 66 3.81 5.01 1.95
C TYR A 66 3.95 5.41 3.42
N LYS A 67 3.92 6.71 3.72
CA LYS A 67 3.93 7.20 5.11
C LYS A 67 2.74 6.63 5.89
N TYR A 68 1.54 6.70 5.33
CA TYR A 68 0.33 6.15 5.94
C TYR A 68 0.43 4.64 6.19
N ARG A 69 1.07 3.91 5.27
CA ARG A 69 1.29 2.46 5.39
C ARG A 69 2.44 2.07 6.34
N GLY A 70 3.23 3.02 6.82
CA GLY A 70 4.45 2.74 7.58
C GLY A 70 5.53 2.08 6.73
N TRP A 71 5.69 2.55 5.49
CA TRP A 71 6.69 2.09 4.53
C TRP A 71 7.76 3.17 4.31
N ASP A 72 8.94 2.77 3.87
CA ASP A 72 10.00 3.69 3.46
C ASP A 72 9.76 4.29 2.06
N GLU A 73 10.67 5.15 1.61
CA GLU A 73 10.57 5.82 0.31
C GLU A 73 10.61 4.85 -0.90
N PHE A 74 11.15 3.65 -0.72
CA PHE A 74 11.21 2.59 -1.73
C PHE A 74 9.96 1.68 -1.72
N GLY A 75 9.03 1.94 -0.79
CA GLY A 75 7.80 1.18 -0.62
C GLY A 75 8.01 -0.15 0.10
N ILE A 76 9.01 -0.22 0.99
CA ILE A 76 9.29 -1.38 1.84
C ILE A 76 8.72 -1.13 3.24
N PRO A 77 7.91 -2.05 3.80
CA PRO A 77 7.42 -1.92 5.18
C PRO A 77 8.56 -1.79 6.20
N THR A 78 8.49 -0.81 7.11
CA THR A 78 9.55 -0.59 8.10
C THR A 78 9.53 -1.67 9.19
N LYS A 79 10.64 -1.83 9.92
CA LYS A 79 10.73 -2.80 11.03
C LYS A 79 9.70 -2.54 12.12
N GLU A 80 9.37 -1.28 12.38
CA GLU A 80 8.36 -0.88 13.36
C GLU A 80 6.98 -1.41 12.93
N LYS A 81 6.60 -1.20 11.67
CA LYS A 81 5.33 -1.69 11.12
C LYS A 81 5.28 -3.23 11.10
N LEU A 82 6.39 -3.90 10.81
CA LEU A 82 6.45 -5.37 10.83
C LEU A 82 6.27 -5.97 12.24
N ARG A 83 6.85 -5.33 13.27
CA ARG A 83 6.61 -5.71 14.67
C ARG A 83 5.16 -5.45 15.09
N GLU A 84 4.60 -4.30 14.72
CA GLU A 84 3.20 -3.95 15.00
C GLU A 84 2.23 -5.01 14.44
N LEU A 85 2.55 -5.53 13.25
CA LEU A 85 1.77 -6.54 12.55
C LEU A 85 2.15 -7.98 12.93
N GLU A 86 3.06 -8.20 13.88
CA GLU A 86 3.49 -9.54 14.32
C GLU A 86 4.02 -10.41 13.16
N ILE A 87 4.76 -9.79 12.22
CA ILE A 87 5.44 -10.50 11.12
C ILE A 87 6.88 -10.86 11.51
N ILE A 88 7.51 -10.04 12.36
CA ILE A 88 8.85 -10.23 12.93
C ILE A 88 8.87 -9.94 14.43
#